data_AF-A0A9N9CQ30-F1
#
_entry.id   AF-A0A9N9CQ30-F1
#
_cell.length_a   1.000
_cell.length_b   1.000
_cell.length_c   1.000
_cell.angle_alpha   90.00
_cell.angle_beta   90.00
_cell.angle_gamma   90.00
#
_symmetry.space_group_name_H-M   'P 1'
#
loop_
_entity.id
_entity.type
_entity.pdbx_description
1 polymer ?
#
loop_
_entity_poly.entity_id
_entity_poly.type
_entity_poly.pdbx_seq_one_letter_code
_entity_poly.pdbx_strand_id
1 'polypeptide(L)'
;MKTIKNTKSKYVKKLNLKDKIKKTKPVSKKTSNKKTIRLSHKDHYITIEAALKELAGPMNPSINLTASSFGISETTLRHAVEKGLPKCFDPGTVLSKHEEEQLVGYCKNMQKLEFGLMKSGMNHCMMEIDHPDLFFQMPQVLTEAHAQRANPTIIKDHFDKLGKIIEEYSLTPDCIWNIDETGFIITPKVQKVLMTKERVDLLSLSYPHSSQPSFSFSSYSNQQNSSSTSSSLQPNFVISLLITHKYATRCKTESLKANFISLEKKIEILKKENELLKQKYKLISEELETFKTSNTCSLKIAFKKIFLFVKLLINEDFLQKLKEPEELTRMKVKNVKRKKEADAQKWEDVN
;
A
#
# COMPACT_ATOMS: atom_id res chain seq x y z
N MET A 1 75.65 -22.61 17.68
CA MET A 1 75.61 -23.76 16.74
C MET A 1 75.09 -24.98 17.50
N LYS A 2 74.18 -25.76 16.90
CA LYS A 2 73.65 -27.08 17.30
C LYS A 2 72.45 -27.15 18.26
N THR A 3 71.27 -26.89 17.66
CA THR A 3 70.06 -27.75 17.61
C THR A 3 69.79 -28.76 18.74
N ILE A 4 68.71 -28.53 19.49
CA ILE A 4 68.00 -29.55 20.26
C ILE A 4 66.85 -30.09 19.41
N LYS A 5 66.89 -31.40 19.15
CA LYS A 5 65.93 -32.14 18.34
C LYS A 5 64.73 -32.59 19.17
N ASN A 6 63.58 -32.31 18.59
CA ASN A 6 62.28 -32.92 18.73
C ASN A 6 62.31 -34.46 18.92
N THR A 7 61.59 -35.00 19.91
CA THR A 7 61.08 -36.38 19.87
C THR A 7 59.64 -36.44 20.40
N LYS A 8 58.72 -36.73 19.48
CA LYS A 8 57.34 -37.15 19.75
C LYS A 8 57.37 -38.57 20.30
N SER A 9 56.64 -38.84 21.37
CA SER A 9 56.26 -40.21 21.74
C SER A 9 54.77 -40.28 22.07
N LYS A 10 54.06 -41.04 21.23
CA LYS A 10 52.67 -41.49 21.39
C LYS A 10 52.60 -42.45 22.58
N TYR A 11 51.56 -42.38 23.40
CA TYR A 11 50.74 -43.56 23.72
C TYR A 11 49.35 -43.12 24.22
N VAL A 12 48.35 -43.57 23.45
CA VAL A 12 46.92 -43.42 23.69
C VAL A 12 46.50 -44.47 24.71
N LYS A 13 46.06 -44.05 25.90
CA LYS A 13 45.33 -44.92 26.84
C LYS A 13 43.83 -44.72 26.62
N LYS A 14 43.22 -45.63 25.85
CA LYS A 14 41.76 -45.87 25.87
C LYS A 14 41.40 -46.51 27.20
N LEU A 15 40.79 -45.75 28.10
CA LEU A 15 40.07 -46.30 29.25
C LEU A 15 38.64 -46.62 28.80
N ASN A 16 38.38 -47.91 28.56
CA ASN A 16 37.04 -48.47 28.53
C ASN A 16 36.53 -48.54 29.97
N LEU A 17 35.67 -47.60 30.35
CA LEU A 17 34.80 -47.72 31.53
C LEU A 17 33.37 -47.94 31.04
N LYS A 18 33.05 -49.18 30.69
CA LYS A 18 31.67 -49.66 30.59
C LYS A 18 31.57 -50.84 31.54
N ASP A 19 31.24 -50.57 32.79
CA ASP A 19 30.57 -51.55 33.63
C ASP A 19 29.82 -50.87 34.78
N LYS A 20 28.56 -51.28 34.91
CA LYS A 20 27.68 -51.19 36.09
C LYS A 20 27.24 -49.79 36.55
N ILE A 21 26.25 -49.23 35.84
CA ILE A 21 25.21 -48.43 36.49
C ILE A 21 23.90 -49.22 36.39
N LYS A 22 23.43 -49.68 37.56
CA LYS A 22 22.10 -50.27 37.75
C LYS A 22 21.06 -49.29 37.22
N LYS A 23 20.22 -49.76 36.29
CA LYS A 23 19.01 -49.07 35.83
C LYS A 23 18.05 -48.89 37.02
N THR A 24 18.12 -47.76 37.71
CA THR A 24 16.99 -47.25 38.49
C THR A 24 16.03 -46.55 37.53
N LYS A 25 14.75 -46.90 37.63
CA LYS A 25 13.67 -46.38 36.78
C LYS A 25 13.67 -44.84 36.84
N PRO A 26 13.50 -44.14 35.70
CA PRO A 26 13.36 -42.70 35.70
C PRO A 26 12.07 -42.33 36.43
N VAL A 27 12.20 -41.73 37.62
CA VAL A 27 11.10 -41.00 38.25
C VAL A 27 10.71 -39.89 37.27
N SER A 28 9.48 -39.94 36.80
CA SER A 28 8.89 -38.96 35.89
C SER A 28 9.09 -37.56 36.48
N LYS A 29 10.03 -36.80 35.93
CA LYS A 29 10.19 -35.38 36.25
C LYS A 29 8.90 -34.68 35.82
N LYS A 30 8.09 -34.27 36.78
CA LYS A 30 7.00 -33.31 36.56
C LYS A 30 7.63 -32.08 35.90
N THR A 31 7.40 -31.90 34.61
CA THR A 31 7.69 -30.67 33.89
C THR A 31 6.80 -29.59 34.48
N SER A 32 7.31 -28.86 35.47
CA SER A 32 6.70 -27.61 35.89
C SER A 32 6.66 -26.71 34.66
N ASN A 33 5.46 -26.38 34.18
CA ASN A 33 5.25 -25.43 33.10
C ASN A 33 5.85 -24.08 33.52
N LYS A 34 7.12 -23.87 33.21
CA LYS A 34 7.84 -22.64 33.52
C LYS A 34 7.29 -21.59 32.55
N LYS A 35 6.39 -20.75 33.05
CA LYS A 35 5.80 -19.65 32.30
C LYS A 35 6.93 -18.71 31.88
N THR A 36 7.31 -18.74 30.61
CA THR A 36 8.33 -17.84 30.05
C THR A 36 7.75 -16.43 30.04
N ILE A 37 8.16 -15.61 31.01
CA ILE A 37 7.87 -14.18 30.99
C ILE A 37 8.69 -13.59 29.84
N ARG A 38 8.02 -13.05 28.83
CA ARG A 38 8.69 -12.29 27.77
C ARG A 38 9.14 -10.97 28.36
N LEU A 39 10.42 -10.87 28.73
CA LEU A 39 11.05 -9.62 29.11
C LEU A 39 11.04 -8.66 27.90
N SER A 40 10.94 -7.36 28.17
CA SER A 40 11.13 -6.38 27.10
C SER A 40 12.58 -6.44 26.60
N HIS A 41 12.82 -6.01 25.36
CA HIS A 41 14.16 -6.01 24.77
C HIS A 41 15.16 -5.20 25.61
N LYS A 42 14.70 -4.10 26.22
CA LYS A 42 15.49 -3.24 27.09
C LYS A 42 15.85 -3.94 28.40
N ASP A 43 14.90 -4.63 29.02
CA ASP A 43 15.14 -5.38 30.25
C ASP A 43 16.10 -6.55 30.00
N HIS A 44 16.00 -7.20 28.85
CA HIS A 44 16.91 -8.28 28.46
C HIS A 44 18.36 -7.79 28.38
N TYR A 45 18.60 -6.60 27.81
CA TYR A 45 19.92 -6.00 27.72
C TYR A 45 20.50 -5.66 29.10
N ILE A 46 19.70 -5.01 29.96
CA ILE A 46 20.09 -4.67 31.34
C ILE A 46 20.47 -5.95 32.12
N THR A 47 19.72 -7.03 31.90
CA THR A 47 19.97 -8.33 32.54
C THR A 47 21.31 -8.94 32.07
N ILE A 48 21.62 -8.87 30.77
CA ILE A 48 22.92 -9.35 30.23
C ILE A 48 24.07 -8.51 30.79
N GLU A 49 23.92 -7.19 30.88
CA GLU A 49 24.96 -6.31 31.43
C GLU A 49 25.24 -6.60 32.91
N ALA A 50 24.19 -6.83 33.72
CA ALA A 50 24.35 -7.22 35.11
C ALA A 50 25.07 -8.57 35.26
N ALA A 51 24.72 -9.56 34.42
CA ALA A 51 25.38 -10.86 34.42
C ALA A 51 26.87 -10.77 34.03
N LEU A 52 27.24 -9.91 33.08
CA LEU A 52 28.64 -9.66 32.72
C LEU A 52 29.42 -8.99 33.86
N LYS A 53 28.80 -8.06 34.59
CA LYS A 53 29.41 -7.43 35.78
C LYS A 53 29.65 -8.46 36.89
N GLU A 54 28.72 -9.39 37.10
CA GLU A 54 28.90 -10.48 38.09
C GLU A 54 30.04 -11.43 37.70
N LEU A 55 30.16 -11.77 36.41
CA LEU A 55 31.27 -12.59 35.91
C LEU A 55 32.65 -11.91 36.03
N ALA A 56 32.70 -10.58 35.99
CA ALA A 56 33.93 -9.82 36.19
C ALA A 56 34.32 -9.64 37.68
N GLY A 57 33.47 -10.09 38.61
CA GLY A 57 33.71 -9.99 40.04
C GLY A 57 34.77 -10.98 40.56
N PRO A 58 35.29 -10.78 41.79
CA PRO A 58 36.39 -11.56 42.35
C PRO A 58 36.07 -13.06 42.54
N MET A 59 34.78 -13.42 42.62
CA MET A 59 34.35 -14.81 42.79
C MET A 59 34.34 -15.63 41.50
N ASN A 60 34.49 -15.02 40.31
CA ASN A 60 34.50 -15.69 39.00
C ASN A 60 33.52 -16.88 38.90
N PRO A 61 32.20 -16.67 39.14
CA PRO A 61 31.22 -17.75 39.10
C PRO A 61 31.21 -18.42 37.71
N SER A 62 30.83 -19.71 37.67
CA SER A 62 30.72 -20.39 36.37
C SER A 62 29.66 -19.72 35.49
N ILE A 63 29.92 -19.65 34.18
CA ILE A 63 28.99 -19.04 33.21
C ILE A 63 27.59 -19.67 33.28
N ASN A 64 27.51 -20.98 33.51
CA ASN A 64 26.23 -21.69 33.63
C ASN A 64 25.44 -21.24 34.88
N LEU A 65 26.12 -21.13 36.03
CA LEU A 65 25.48 -20.69 37.27
C LEU A 65 24.95 -19.26 37.14
N THR A 66 25.74 -18.36 36.54
CA THR A 66 25.35 -16.98 36.29
C THR A 66 24.20 -16.89 35.28
N ALA A 67 24.25 -17.64 34.17
CA ALA A 67 23.14 -17.66 33.22
C ALA A 67 21.82 -18.12 33.88
N SER A 68 21.91 -19.12 34.77
CA SER A 68 20.75 -19.63 35.52
C SER A 68 20.17 -18.61 36.51
N SER A 69 21.02 -17.87 37.25
CA SER A 69 20.58 -16.86 38.22
C SER A 69 19.86 -15.68 37.57
N PHE A 70 20.32 -15.26 36.39
CA PHE A 70 19.72 -14.15 35.63
C PHE A 70 18.60 -14.58 34.66
N GLY A 71 18.31 -15.88 34.53
CA GLY A 71 17.29 -16.37 33.60
C GLY A 71 17.63 -16.16 32.12
N ILE A 72 18.92 -16.11 31.78
CA ILE A 72 19.42 -15.95 30.41
C ILE A 72 19.89 -17.32 29.89
N SER A 73 19.85 -17.55 28.58
CA SER A 73 20.46 -18.74 28.02
C SER A 73 21.99 -18.71 28.16
N GLU A 74 22.59 -19.85 28.50
CA GLU A 74 24.04 -19.96 28.65
C GLU A 74 24.79 -19.55 27.36
N THR A 75 24.23 -19.89 26.19
CA THR A 75 24.81 -19.54 24.89
C THR A 75 24.82 -18.04 24.65
N THR A 76 23.76 -17.32 25.03
CA THR A 76 23.69 -15.85 24.96
C THR A 76 24.77 -15.22 25.83
N LEU A 77 24.94 -15.70 27.07
CA LEU A 77 25.93 -15.16 27.99
C LEU A 77 27.37 -15.45 27.52
N ARG A 78 27.65 -16.67 27.03
CA ARG A 78 28.95 -17.02 26.43
C ARG A 78 29.30 -16.12 25.24
N HIS A 79 28.34 -15.86 24.36
CA HIS A 79 28.54 -14.97 23.21
C HIS A 79 28.84 -13.54 23.64
N ALA A 80 28.13 -13.04 24.66
CA ALA A 80 28.37 -11.71 25.21
C ALA A 80 29.73 -11.57 25.91
N VAL A 81 30.23 -12.64 26.54
CA VAL A 81 31.60 -12.67 27.10
C VAL A 81 32.66 -12.65 26.00
N GLU A 82 32.45 -13.39 24.91
CA GLU A 82 33.42 -13.49 23.81
C GLU A 82 33.45 -12.23 22.92
N LYS A 83 32.28 -11.68 22.61
CA LYS A 83 32.12 -10.60 21.62
C LYS A 83 31.77 -9.24 22.22
N GLY A 84 31.62 -9.16 23.54
CA GLY A 84 31.08 -8.00 24.23
C GLY A 84 29.56 -7.92 24.16
N LEU A 85 28.98 -6.89 24.79
CA LEU A 85 27.54 -6.63 24.74
C LEU A 85 27.07 -6.57 23.28
N PRO A 86 25.96 -7.24 22.92
CA PRO A 86 25.39 -7.09 21.59
C PRO A 86 25.14 -5.61 21.36
N LYS A 87 25.71 -5.01 20.30
CA LYS A 87 25.39 -3.62 19.93
C LYS A 87 23.86 -3.52 19.90
N CYS A 88 23.33 -2.65 20.76
CA CYS A 88 21.89 -2.49 20.89
C CYS A 88 21.35 -2.27 19.48
N PHE A 89 20.50 -3.19 19.00
CA PHE A 89 19.76 -3.01 17.75
C PHE A 89 18.58 -2.07 18.02
N ASP A 90 18.86 -0.91 18.64
CA ASP A 90 17.97 0.21 18.42
C ASP A 90 17.96 0.41 16.90
N PRO A 91 16.78 0.39 16.25
CA PRO A 91 16.68 0.72 14.85
C PRO A 91 17.45 2.01 14.68
N GLY A 92 18.54 1.99 13.89
CA GLY A 92 19.43 3.15 13.80
C GLY A 92 18.57 4.37 13.56
N THR A 93 18.60 5.31 14.51
CA THR A 93 17.75 6.50 14.42
C THR A 93 18.12 7.16 13.10
N VAL A 94 17.13 7.27 12.21
CA VAL A 94 17.33 7.89 10.89
C VAL A 94 17.77 9.34 11.07
N LEU A 95 17.38 9.93 12.21
CA LEU A 95 17.69 11.27 12.61
C LEU A 95 18.94 11.30 13.49
N SER A 96 19.78 12.29 13.25
CA SER A 96 20.82 12.69 14.18
C SER A 96 20.20 13.17 15.50
N LYS A 97 20.98 13.11 16.58
CA LYS A 97 20.53 13.57 17.90
C LYS A 97 19.99 15.01 17.88
N HIS A 98 20.59 15.87 17.04
CA HIS A 98 20.13 17.26 16.87
C HIS A 98 18.78 17.34 16.16
N GLU A 99 18.56 16.55 15.11
CA GLU A 99 17.28 16.48 14.41
C GLU A 99 16.18 15.89 15.30
N GLU A 100 16.50 14.91 16.15
CA GLU A 100 15.56 14.40 17.16
C GLU A 100 15.18 15.48 18.18
N GLU A 101 16.16 16.25 18.68
CA GLU A 101 15.90 17.37 19.59
C GLU A 101 15.02 18.44 18.93
N GLN A 102 15.24 18.75 17.65
CA GLN A 102 14.39 19.65 16.87
C GLN A 102 12.97 19.11 16.70
N LEU A 103 12.82 17.82 16.37
CA LEU A 103 11.52 17.18 16.22
C LEU A 103 10.73 17.17 17.54
N VAL A 104 11.40 16.83 18.65
CA VAL A 104 10.81 16.89 19.99
C VAL A 104 10.39 18.32 20.34
N GLY A 105 11.22 19.32 20.02
CA GLY A 105 10.89 20.74 20.20
C GLY A 105 9.67 21.15 19.38
N TYR A 106 9.60 20.74 18.12
CA TYR A 106 8.48 20.96 17.23
C TYR A 106 7.19 20.33 17.77
N CYS A 107 7.21 19.06 18.20
CA CYS A 107 6.06 18.39 18.78
C CYS A 107 5.56 19.09 20.06
N LYS A 108 6.47 19.53 20.93
CA LYS A 108 6.11 20.33 22.12
C LYS A 108 5.49 21.67 21.76
N ASN A 109 6.02 22.34 20.74
CA ASN A 109 5.45 23.59 20.23
C ASN A 109 4.06 23.37 19.63
N MET A 110 3.85 22.32 18.85
CA MET A 110 2.56 21.96 18.27
C MET A 110 1.53 21.65 19.36
N GLN A 111 1.92 20.91 20.39
CA GLN A 111 1.08 20.66 21.57
C GLN A 111 0.70 21.97 22.29
N LYS A 112 1.64 22.91 22.44
CA LYS A 112 1.40 24.22 23.05
C LYS A 112 0.46 25.10 22.22
N LEU A 113 0.48 24.96 20.90
CA LEU A 113 -0.41 25.65 19.96
C LEU A 113 -1.76 24.95 19.81
N GLU A 114 -2.04 23.89 20.59
CA GLU A 114 -3.22 23.02 20.48
C GLU A 114 -3.38 22.35 19.10
N PHE A 115 -2.36 22.46 18.24
CA PHE A 115 -2.28 21.77 16.98
C PHE A 115 -1.87 20.32 17.23
N GLY A 116 -2.86 19.42 17.16
CA GLY A 116 -2.65 18.00 17.39
C GLY A 116 -3.02 17.55 18.80
N LEU A 117 -4.13 18.07 19.35
CA LEU A 117 -4.86 17.33 20.37
C LEU A 117 -5.01 15.88 19.88
N MET A 118 -4.35 14.94 20.56
CA MET A 118 -4.65 13.53 20.37
C MET A 118 -6.16 13.35 20.56
N LYS A 119 -6.76 12.40 19.85
CA LYS A 119 -8.21 12.14 19.90
C LYS A 119 -8.77 12.09 21.33
N SER A 120 -7.96 11.64 22.29
CA SER A 120 -8.27 11.66 23.73
C SER A 120 -8.35 13.07 24.34
N GLY A 121 -7.45 13.99 23.97
CA GLY A 121 -7.46 15.38 24.43
C GLY A 121 -8.62 16.19 23.81
N MET A 122 -8.92 15.99 22.52
CA MET A 122 -10.12 16.60 21.91
C MET A 122 -11.40 16.10 22.57
N ASN A 123 -11.50 14.79 22.84
CA ASN A 123 -12.66 14.23 23.51
C ASN A 123 -12.82 14.78 24.94
N HIS A 124 -11.72 14.99 25.68
CA HIS A 124 -11.80 15.54 27.04
C HIS A 124 -12.26 17.00 27.03
N CYS A 125 -11.71 17.85 26.17
CA CYS A 125 -12.13 19.25 26.08
C CYS A 125 -13.55 19.39 25.49
N MET A 126 -13.98 18.49 24.59
CA MET A 126 -15.34 18.52 24.03
C MET A 126 -16.40 18.00 25.01
N MET A 127 -16.12 16.96 25.79
CA MET A 127 -17.09 16.42 26.76
C MET A 127 -17.37 17.39 27.93
N GLU A 128 -16.49 18.38 28.14
CA GLU A 128 -16.73 19.46 29.12
C GLU A 128 -17.48 20.67 28.51
N ILE A 129 -17.60 20.73 27.17
CA ILE A 129 -18.34 21.76 26.42
C ILE A 129 -19.51 21.09 25.68
N ASP A 130 -20.36 20.40 26.43
CA ASP A 130 -21.59 19.78 25.89
C ASP A 130 -22.65 20.86 25.61
N HIS A 131 -22.54 21.55 24.46
CA HIS A 131 -23.66 22.32 23.93
C HIS A 131 -24.58 21.37 23.15
N PRO A 132 -25.89 21.26 23.49
CA PRO A 132 -26.79 20.24 22.93
C PRO A 132 -26.99 20.32 21.41
N ASP A 133 -26.67 21.48 20.82
CA ASP A 133 -26.82 21.73 19.38
C ASP A 133 -25.53 21.54 18.55
N LEU A 134 -24.39 21.19 19.18
CA LEU A 134 -23.15 20.97 18.46
C LEU A 134 -23.07 19.51 17.97
N PHE A 135 -23.25 19.31 16.66
CA PHE A 135 -23.06 18.01 16.03
C PHE A 135 -21.67 17.91 15.40
N PHE A 136 -20.98 16.80 15.65
CA PHE A 136 -19.71 16.51 14.99
C PHE A 136 -19.96 16.14 13.52
N GLN A 137 -19.69 17.07 12.61
CA GLN A 137 -19.52 16.72 11.21
C GLN A 137 -18.14 16.09 11.05
N MET A 138 -18.10 14.79 10.75
CA MET A 138 -16.85 14.20 10.29
C MET A 138 -16.38 14.97 9.05
N PRO A 139 -15.14 15.49 9.03
CA PRO A 139 -14.62 16.09 7.82
C PRO A 139 -14.74 15.07 6.70
N GLN A 140 -15.47 15.43 5.65
CA GLN A 140 -15.62 14.57 4.49
C GLN A 140 -14.22 14.31 3.93
N VAL A 141 -13.88 13.04 3.73
CA VAL A 141 -12.57 12.70 3.16
C VAL A 141 -12.50 13.33 1.78
N LEU A 142 -11.72 14.41 1.69
CA LEU A 142 -11.44 15.09 0.44
C LEU A 142 -10.69 14.10 -0.44
N THR A 143 -11.35 13.63 -1.50
CA THR A 143 -10.67 12.86 -2.53
C THR A 143 -9.60 13.75 -3.17
N GLU A 144 -8.50 13.15 -3.63
CA GLU A 144 -7.42 13.89 -4.30
C GLU A 144 -7.97 14.76 -5.45
N ALA A 145 -8.96 14.26 -6.18
CA ALA A 145 -9.66 15.01 -7.22
C ALA A 145 -10.35 16.28 -6.69
N HIS A 146 -11.02 16.22 -5.53
CA HIS A 146 -11.60 17.41 -4.90
C HIS A 146 -10.52 18.38 -4.39
N ALA A 147 -9.42 17.87 -3.84
CA ALA A 147 -8.30 18.71 -3.41
C ALA A 147 -7.65 19.45 -4.59
N GLN A 148 -7.47 18.76 -5.73
CA GLN A 148 -6.97 19.39 -6.96
C GLN A 148 -7.95 20.45 -7.50
N ARG A 149 -9.27 20.23 -7.37
CA ARG A 149 -10.28 21.24 -7.73
C ARG A 149 -10.25 22.50 -6.87
N ALA A 150 -9.57 22.50 -5.72
CA ALA A 150 -9.35 23.71 -4.92
C ALA A 150 -8.18 24.57 -5.44
N ASN A 151 -7.44 24.11 -6.45
CA ASN A 151 -6.36 24.89 -7.06
C ASN A 151 -6.94 26.07 -7.87
N PRO A 152 -6.58 27.34 -7.56
CA PRO A 152 -7.15 28.51 -8.22
C PRO A 152 -6.92 28.52 -9.74
N THR A 153 -5.81 27.95 -10.21
CA THR A 153 -5.52 27.85 -11.65
C THR A 153 -6.49 26.91 -12.35
N ILE A 154 -6.83 25.77 -11.70
CA ILE A 154 -7.78 24.80 -12.23
C ILE A 154 -9.19 25.37 -12.23
N ILE A 155 -9.56 26.09 -11.15
CA ILE A 155 -10.85 26.77 -11.04
C ILE A 155 -11.00 27.81 -12.15
N LYS A 156 -9.98 28.65 -12.35
CA LYS A 156 -9.98 29.68 -13.38
C LYS A 156 -10.12 29.07 -14.78
N ASP A 157 -9.28 28.09 -15.11
CA ASP A 157 -9.34 27.39 -16.40
C ASP A 157 -10.71 26.72 -16.64
N HIS A 158 -11.33 26.18 -15.60
CA HIS A 158 -12.67 25.61 -15.68
C HIS A 158 -13.72 26.68 -16.04
N PHE A 159 -13.73 27.82 -15.35
CA PHE A 159 -14.68 28.90 -15.62
C PHE A 159 -14.42 29.60 -16.96
N ASP A 160 -13.17 29.74 -17.37
CA ASP A 160 -12.80 30.28 -18.69
C ASP A 160 -13.34 29.38 -19.82
N LYS A 161 -13.26 28.05 -19.65
CA LYS A 161 -13.84 27.09 -20.59
C LYS A 161 -15.37 27.11 -20.60
N LEU A 162 -15.99 27.21 -19.42
CA LEU A 162 -17.44 27.30 -19.30
C LEU A 162 -17.98 28.58 -19.95
N GLY A 163 -17.30 29.71 -19.74
CA GLY A 163 -17.64 30.99 -20.36
C GLY A 163 -17.62 30.92 -21.88
N LYS A 164 -16.57 30.32 -22.45
CA LYS A 164 -16.47 30.09 -23.91
C LYS A 164 -17.64 29.27 -24.47
N ILE A 165 -18.06 28.22 -23.77
CA ILE A 165 -19.20 27.39 -24.20
C ILE A 165 -20.50 28.19 -24.12
N ILE A 166 -20.70 28.96 -23.05
CA ILE A 166 -21.89 29.80 -22.90
C ILE A 166 -21.97 30.83 -24.03
N GLU A 167 -20.85 31.46 -24.37
CA GLU A 167 -20.75 32.42 -25.48
C GLU A 167 -20.97 31.74 -26.84
N GLU A 168 -20.30 30.62 -27.11
CA GLU A 168 -20.35 29.90 -28.40
C GLU A 168 -21.76 29.43 -28.74
N TYR A 169 -22.52 28.98 -27.76
CA TYR A 169 -23.89 28.47 -27.97
C TYR A 169 -24.98 29.47 -27.58
N SER A 170 -24.61 30.69 -27.17
CA SER A 170 -25.54 31.72 -26.69
C SER A 170 -26.50 31.18 -25.62
N LEU A 171 -25.96 30.41 -24.66
CA LEU A 171 -26.77 29.77 -23.62
C LEU A 171 -27.34 30.83 -22.69
N THR A 172 -28.67 30.95 -22.67
CA THR A 172 -29.37 31.74 -21.67
C THR A 172 -29.51 30.94 -20.36
N PRO A 173 -29.59 31.59 -19.19
CA PRO A 173 -29.78 30.90 -17.91
C PRO A 173 -30.96 29.92 -17.90
N ASP A 174 -32.04 30.25 -18.61
CA ASP A 174 -33.24 29.41 -18.75
C ASP A 174 -32.97 28.07 -19.48
N CYS A 175 -31.87 27.98 -20.23
CA CYS A 175 -31.45 26.78 -20.95
C CYS A 175 -30.45 25.92 -20.15
N ILE A 176 -29.98 26.38 -18.99
CA ILE A 176 -28.99 25.68 -18.17
C ILE A 176 -29.70 24.89 -17.08
N TRP A 177 -29.78 23.58 -17.28
CA TRP A 177 -30.36 22.67 -16.30
C TRP A 177 -29.25 22.08 -15.43
N ASN A 178 -29.34 22.25 -14.11
CA ASN A 178 -28.44 21.58 -13.18
C ASN A 178 -28.83 20.09 -13.09
N ILE A 179 -28.22 19.28 -13.95
CA ILE A 179 -28.33 17.83 -13.89
C ILE A 179 -27.08 17.34 -13.16
N ASP A 180 -27.11 17.34 -11.84
CA ASP A 180 -26.06 16.69 -11.06
C ASP A 180 -26.34 15.18 -10.96
N GLU A 181 -25.29 14.36 -11.09
CA GLU A 181 -25.39 12.88 -11.06
C GLU A 181 -25.88 12.35 -9.69
N THR A 182 -26.11 13.23 -8.73
CA THR A 182 -26.57 12.94 -7.37
C THR A 182 -27.97 12.34 -7.34
N GLY A 183 -28.76 12.49 -8.42
CA GLY A 183 -30.09 11.90 -8.55
C GLY A 183 -30.13 10.40 -8.90
N PHE A 184 -29.05 9.83 -9.44
CA PHE A 184 -29.03 8.42 -9.86
C PHE A 184 -28.15 7.58 -8.92
N ILE A 185 -28.73 7.21 -7.77
CA ILE A 185 -28.11 6.23 -6.88
C ILE A 185 -28.33 4.83 -7.48
N ILE A 186 -27.46 4.42 -8.40
CA ILE A 186 -27.47 3.06 -8.99
C ILE A 186 -26.93 2.04 -7.99
N THR A 187 -26.16 2.49 -7.00
CA THR A 187 -25.59 1.61 -5.98
C THR A 187 -26.62 1.38 -4.87
N PRO A 188 -27.08 0.13 -4.62
CA PRO A 188 -27.97 -0.14 -3.50
C PRO A 188 -27.29 0.31 -2.20
N LYS A 189 -27.95 1.22 -1.47
CA LYS A 189 -27.47 1.64 -0.15
C LYS A 189 -27.45 0.41 0.76
N VAL A 190 -26.29 0.07 1.29
CA VAL A 190 -26.19 -0.92 2.37
C VAL A 190 -27.05 -0.43 3.54
N GLN A 191 -28.09 -1.19 3.87
CA GLN A 191 -28.93 -0.89 5.02
C GLN A 191 -28.09 -1.02 6.28
N LYS A 192 -28.06 0.04 7.10
CA LYS A 192 -27.42 0.00 8.42
C LYS A 192 -28.30 -0.88 9.31
N VAL A 193 -27.82 -2.07 9.64
CA VAL A 193 -28.47 -2.94 10.63
C VAL A 193 -28.10 -2.43 12.02
N LEU A 194 -29.09 -1.97 12.77
CA LEU A 194 -28.91 -1.67 14.19
C LEU A 194 -28.94 -2.98 14.96
N MET A 195 -27.80 -3.39 15.53
CA MET A 195 -27.73 -4.53 16.44
C MET A 195 -27.37 -4.05 17.84
N THR A 196 -28.05 -4.59 18.85
CA THR A 196 -27.64 -4.47 20.25
C THR A 196 -26.25 -5.08 20.42
N LYS A 197 -25.35 -4.32 21.03
CA LYS A 197 -23.89 -4.56 21.14
C LYS A 197 -23.47 -5.91 21.75
N GLU A 198 -24.40 -6.72 22.22
CA GLU A 198 -24.12 -7.89 23.06
C GLU A 198 -24.33 -9.25 22.39
N ARG A 199 -24.77 -9.32 21.11
CA ARG A 199 -24.84 -10.60 20.38
C ARG A 199 -24.38 -10.45 18.94
N VAL A 200 -23.21 -11.01 18.63
CA VAL A 200 -22.78 -11.27 17.27
C VAL A 200 -23.24 -12.67 16.90
N ASP A 201 -24.54 -12.83 16.66
CA ASP A 201 -25.03 -13.99 15.94
C ASP A 201 -24.86 -13.69 14.46
N LEU A 202 -23.89 -14.37 13.83
CA LEU A 202 -23.64 -14.33 12.39
C LEU A 202 -24.85 -14.96 11.67
N LEU A 203 -25.92 -14.20 11.52
CA LEU A 203 -26.94 -14.48 10.51
C LEU A 203 -26.30 -14.25 9.15
N SER A 204 -25.86 -15.35 8.55
CA SER A 204 -25.65 -15.50 7.11
C SER A 204 -26.73 -14.72 6.36
N LEU A 205 -26.35 -13.61 5.72
CA LEU A 205 -27.18 -12.91 4.76
C LEU A 205 -27.33 -13.82 3.53
N SER A 206 -28.23 -14.80 3.63
CA SER A 206 -28.72 -15.52 2.47
C SER A 206 -29.45 -14.51 1.59
N TYR A 207 -28.86 -14.17 0.45
CA TYR A 207 -29.55 -13.42 -0.58
C TYR A 207 -30.82 -14.20 -0.97
N PRO A 208 -32.03 -13.62 -0.86
CA PRO A 208 -33.21 -14.26 -1.41
C PRO A 208 -32.98 -14.42 -2.92
N HIS A 209 -33.09 -15.67 -3.37
CA HIS A 209 -33.02 -16.03 -4.77
C HIS A 209 -34.09 -15.28 -5.56
N SER A 210 -33.66 -14.60 -6.63
CA SER A 210 -34.45 -14.27 -7.82
C SER A 210 -35.85 -13.69 -7.60
N SER A 211 -35.91 -12.43 -7.24
CA SER A 211 -36.97 -11.55 -7.77
C SER A 211 -36.26 -10.37 -8.43
N GLN A 212 -36.44 -10.22 -9.74
CA GLN A 212 -35.82 -9.13 -10.49
C GLN A 212 -36.12 -7.78 -9.83
N PRO A 213 -35.14 -6.85 -9.78
CA PRO A 213 -35.41 -5.50 -9.33
C PRO A 213 -36.39 -4.86 -10.32
N SER A 214 -37.63 -4.72 -9.91
CA SER A 214 -38.58 -3.86 -10.60
C SER A 214 -38.12 -2.41 -10.42
N PHE A 215 -37.59 -1.83 -11.49
CA PHE A 215 -37.39 -0.39 -11.57
C PHE A 215 -38.75 0.29 -11.64
N SER A 216 -39.33 0.62 -10.49
CA SER A 216 -40.46 1.53 -10.44
C SER A 216 -39.92 2.96 -10.59
N PHE A 217 -40.03 3.54 -11.79
CA PHE A 217 -39.98 4.99 -11.93
C PHE A 217 -41.16 5.56 -11.15
N SER A 218 -40.88 6.22 -10.03
CA SER A 218 -41.86 7.07 -9.36
C SER A 218 -41.98 8.35 -10.19
N SER A 219 -42.79 8.28 -11.24
CA SER A 219 -43.33 9.46 -11.89
C SER A 219 -44.32 10.08 -10.91
N TYR A 220 -44.07 11.31 -10.45
CA TYR A 220 -45.13 12.14 -9.88
C TYR A 220 -46.10 12.48 -11.02
N SER A 221 -47.07 11.61 -11.26
CA SER A 221 -48.21 11.88 -12.12
C SER A 221 -49.46 11.91 -11.26
N ASN A 222 -50.09 13.08 -11.20
CA ASN A 222 -51.46 13.25 -10.73
C ASN A 222 -52.36 12.22 -11.42
N GLN A 223 -53.07 11.44 -10.60
CA GLN A 223 -54.12 10.52 -11.03
C GLN A 223 -55.23 11.28 -11.75
N GLN A 224 -55.61 10.85 -12.95
CA GLN A 224 -57.01 10.53 -13.27
C GLN A 224 -57.12 9.48 -14.39
N ASN A 225 -57.87 8.44 -14.03
CA ASN A 225 -58.77 7.61 -14.82
C ASN A 225 -58.25 6.75 -16.00
N SER A 226 -58.40 5.45 -15.74
CA SER A 226 -58.27 4.28 -16.59
C SER A 226 -59.27 4.23 -17.74
N SER A 227 -58.75 3.95 -18.94
CA SER A 227 -59.47 3.16 -19.95
C SER A 227 -58.44 2.39 -20.76
N SER A 228 -58.51 1.06 -20.68
CA SER A 228 -57.69 0.09 -21.38
C SER A 228 -57.94 0.15 -22.88
N THR A 229 -56.99 0.73 -23.63
CA THR A 229 -56.87 0.56 -25.08
C THR A 229 -55.49 -0.02 -25.38
N SER A 230 -55.47 -1.11 -26.15
CA SER A 230 -54.26 -1.77 -26.62
C SER A 230 -53.42 -0.78 -27.42
N SER A 231 -52.41 -0.21 -26.78
CA SER A 231 -51.53 0.80 -27.34
C SER A 231 -50.63 0.18 -28.39
N SER A 232 -51.06 0.25 -29.64
CA SER A 232 -50.19 0.25 -30.80
C SER A 232 -49.01 1.19 -30.52
N LEU A 233 -47.80 0.63 -30.47
CA LEU A 233 -46.56 1.39 -30.30
C LEU A 233 -46.50 2.44 -31.40
N GLN A 234 -46.84 3.67 -31.05
CA GLN A 234 -46.81 4.81 -31.95
C GLN A 234 -45.39 4.90 -32.54
N PRO A 235 -45.22 4.95 -33.87
CA PRO A 235 -43.91 4.93 -34.53
C PRO A 235 -42.96 6.03 -34.03
N ASN A 236 -43.51 7.11 -33.48
CA ASN A 236 -42.76 8.21 -32.87
C ASN A 236 -41.91 7.78 -31.65
N PHE A 237 -42.34 6.77 -30.88
CA PHE A 237 -41.57 6.29 -29.73
C PHE A 237 -40.32 5.51 -30.17
N VAL A 238 -40.45 4.67 -31.20
CA VAL A 238 -39.33 3.91 -31.77
C VAL A 238 -38.29 4.84 -32.39
N ILE A 239 -38.73 5.90 -33.08
CA ILE A 239 -37.84 6.92 -33.65
C ILE A 239 -37.07 7.66 -32.55
N SER A 240 -37.74 8.06 -31.45
CA SER A 240 -37.09 8.74 -30.32
C SER A 240 -36.04 7.85 -29.64
N LEU A 241 -36.33 6.55 -29.46
CA LEU A 241 -35.37 5.60 -28.90
C LEU A 241 -34.15 5.37 -29.81
N LEU A 242 -34.34 5.33 -31.13
CA LEU A 242 -33.24 5.21 -32.09
C LEU A 242 -32.36 6.46 -32.13
N ILE A 243 -32.97 7.66 -32.05
CA ILE A 243 -32.23 8.93 -32.00
C ILE A 243 -31.40 9.01 -30.72
N THR A 244 -32.00 8.71 -29.56
CA THR A 244 -31.29 8.73 -28.27
C THR A 244 -30.17 7.71 -28.21
N HIS A 245 -30.37 6.49 -28.73
CA HIS A 245 -29.30 5.48 -28.83
C HIS A 245 -28.17 5.91 -29.78
N LYS A 246 -28.50 6.51 -30.93
CA LYS A 246 -27.51 7.03 -31.90
C LYS A 246 -26.72 8.21 -31.32
N TYR A 247 -27.35 9.08 -30.55
CA TYR A 247 -26.68 10.16 -29.83
C TYR A 247 -25.77 9.63 -28.72
N ALA A 248 -26.26 8.70 -27.89
CA ALA A 248 -25.47 8.11 -26.80
C ALA A 248 -24.23 7.38 -27.32
N THR A 249 -24.36 6.65 -28.44
CA THR A 249 -23.21 5.98 -29.08
C THR A 249 -22.21 7.00 -29.65
N ARG A 250 -22.69 8.08 -30.29
CA ARG A 250 -21.82 9.15 -30.79
C ARG A 250 -21.04 9.86 -29.66
N CYS A 251 -21.71 10.26 -28.58
CA CYS A 251 -21.07 10.91 -27.43
C CYS A 251 -19.98 10.02 -26.80
N LYS A 252 -20.22 8.70 -26.69
CA LYS A 252 -19.20 7.75 -26.22
C LYS A 252 -17.98 7.72 -27.15
N THR A 253 -18.18 7.74 -28.46
CA THR A 253 -17.05 7.74 -29.41
C THR A 253 -16.24 9.03 -29.38
N GLU A 254 -16.88 10.19 -29.22
CA GLU A 254 -16.19 11.48 -29.15
C GLU A 254 -15.41 11.64 -27.84
N SER A 255 -15.98 11.19 -26.71
CA SER A 255 -15.27 11.11 -25.42
C SER A 255 -14.04 10.19 -25.50
N LEU A 256 -14.17 9.02 -26.14
CA LEU A 256 -13.04 8.11 -26.35
C LEU A 256 -11.95 8.72 -27.23
N LYS A 257 -12.32 9.47 -28.28
CA LYS A 257 -11.35 10.18 -29.13
C LYS A 257 -10.58 11.25 -28.35
N ALA A 258 -11.24 12.05 -27.52
CA ALA A 258 -10.59 13.05 -26.69
C ALA A 258 -9.59 12.42 -25.70
N ASN A 259 -9.97 11.31 -25.07
CA ASN A 259 -9.10 10.54 -24.18
C ASN A 259 -7.87 9.98 -24.93
N PHE A 260 -8.05 9.51 -26.16
CA PHE A 260 -6.95 9.00 -26.97
C PHE A 260 -5.93 10.09 -27.32
N ILE A 261 -6.40 11.25 -27.77
CA ILE A 261 -5.55 12.42 -28.06
C ILE A 261 -4.79 12.87 -26.80
N SER A 262 -5.45 12.87 -25.63
CA SER A 262 -4.80 13.19 -24.36
C SER A 262 -3.70 12.18 -23.99
N LEU A 263 -3.91 10.90 -24.29
CA LEU A 263 -2.93 9.84 -24.03
C LEU A 263 -1.71 9.98 -24.94
N GLU A 264 -1.90 10.29 -26.23
CA GLU A 264 -0.83 10.51 -27.19
C GLU A 264 0.10 11.64 -26.77
N LYS A 265 -0.46 12.78 -26.33
CA LYS A 265 0.31 13.90 -25.79
C LYS A 265 1.15 13.50 -24.57
N LYS A 266 0.58 12.71 -23.66
CA LYS A 266 1.30 12.23 -22.47
C LYS A 266 2.44 11.28 -22.84
N ILE A 267 2.24 10.41 -23.83
CA ILE A 267 3.29 9.55 -24.38
C ILE A 267 4.42 10.39 -25.00
N GLU A 268 4.10 11.47 -25.71
CA GLU A 268 5.11 12.34 -26.29
C GLU A 268 5.95 13.08 -25.23
N ILE A 269 5.33 13.58 -24.16
CA ILE A 269 6.03 14.19 -23.03
C ILE A 269 7.01 13.20 -22.39
N LEU A 270 6.53 11.97 -22.09
CA LEU A 270 7.36 10.92 -21.49
C LEU A 270 8.54 10.50 -22.40
N LYS A 271 8.38 10.57 -23.73
CA LYS A 271 9.49 10.34 -24.67
C LYS A 271 10.55 11.44 -24.55
N LYS A 272 10.15 12.71 -24.47
CA LYS A 272 11.08 13.85 -24.31
C LYS A 272 11.83 13.80 -22.98
N GLU A 273 11.14 13.47 -21.89
CA GLU A 273 11.75 13.30 -20.56
C GLU A 273 12.77 12.16 -20.53
N ASN A 274 12.45 11.02 -21.17
CA ASN A 274 13.40 9.90 -21.28
C ASN A 274 14.66 10.27 -22.08
N GLU A 275 14.52 11.03 -23.17
CA GLU A 275 15.69 11.51 -23.92
C GLU A 275 16.54 12.49 -23.10
N LEU A 276 15.92 13.37 -22.32
CA LEU A 276 16.63 14.24 -21.38
C LEU A 276 17.39 13.43 -20.32
N LEU A 277 16.79 12.37 -19.79
CA LEU A 277 17.45 11.48 -18.82
C LEU A 277 18.64 10.73 -19.45
N LYS A 278 18.53 10.27 -20.70
CA LYS A 278 19.65 9.68 -21.43
C LYS A 278 20.80 10.66 -21.61
N GLN A 279 20.51 11.94 -21.93
CA GLN A 279 21.52 12.99 -22.05
C GLN A 279 22.22 13.25 -20.70
N LYS A 280 21.47 13.37 -19.60
CA LYS A 280 22.04 13.53 -18.25
C LYS A 280 22.91 12.34 -17.86
N TYR A 281 22.46 11.13 -18.15
CA TYR A 281 23.23 9.91 -17.91
C TYR A 281 24.56 9.91 -18.67
N LYS A 282 24.55 10.34 -19.95
CA LYS A 282 25.77 10.46 -20.76
C LYS A 282 26.77 11.42 -20.13
N LEU A 283 26.33 12.60 -19.69
CA LEU A 283 27.18 13.59 -19.00
C LEU A 283 27.80 13.02 -17.72
N ILE A 284 26.97 12.38 -16.87
CA ILE A 284 27.45 11.76 -15.62
C ILE A 284 28.46 10.64 -15.92
N SER A 285 28.24 9.87 -16.99
CA SER A 285 29.18 8.84 -17.42
C SER A 285 30.52 9.42 -17.87
N GLU A 286 30.52 10.52 -18.61
CA GLU A 286 31.72 11.23 -19.05
C GLU A 286 32.50 11.81 -17.85
N GLU A 287 31.80 12.46 -16.91
CA GLU A 287 32.39 12.92 -15.64
C GLU A 287 33.03 11.75 -14.87
N LEU A 288 32.35 10.61 -14.79
CA LEU A 288 32.86 9.41 -14.12
C LEU A 288 34.14 8.85 -14.76
N GLU A 289 34.28 8.92 -16.08
CA GLU A 289 35.52 8.51 -16.75
C GLU A 289 36.69 9.42 -16.35
N THR A 290 36.46 10.73 -16.13
CA THR A 290 37.51 11.63 -15.63
C THR A 290 37.99 11.24 -14.23
N PHE A 291 37.08 10.80 -13.35
CA PHE A 291 37.41 10.39 -11.97
C PHE A 291 38.21 9.08 -11.87
N LYS A 292 38.22 8.22 -12.91
CA LYS A 292 38.98 6.96 -12.90
C LYS A 292 40.48 7.16 -12.73
N THR A 293 41.00 8.33 -13.10
CA THR A 293 42.41 8.71 -12.95
C THR A 293 42.82 9.02 -11.50
N SER A 294 41.85 9.24 -10.60
CA SER A 294 42.13 9.45 -9.17
C SER A 294 42.23 8.10 -8.43
N ASN A 295 43.18 8.00 -7.50
CA ASN A 295 43.56 6.76 -6.80
C ASN A 295 42.55 6.25 -5.74
N THR A 296 41.27 6.64 -5.79
CA THR A 296 40.29 6.29 -4.75
C THR A 296 39.53 4.99 -5.08
N CYS A 297 40.03 3.86 -4.55
CA CYS A 297 39.52 2.52 -4.82
C CYS A 297 38.07 2.27 -4.31
N SER A 298 37.69 2.88 -3.18
CA SER A 298 36.37 2.72 -2.57
C SER A 298 35.24 3.37 -3.38
N LEU A 299 35.55 4.49 -4.05
CA LEU A 299 34.61 5.23 -4.87
C LEU A 299 34.25 4.43 -6.15
N LYS A 300 35.25 3.76 -6.74
CA LYS A 300 35.09 2.90 -7.92
C LYS A 300 34.12 1.74 -7.70
N ILE A 301 34.11 1.14 -6.51
CA ILE A 301 33.21 0.01 -6.17
C ILE A 301 31.77 0.50 -6.00
N ALA A 302 31.56 1.63 -5.30
CA ALA A 302 30.24 2.22 -5.10
C ALA A 302 29.61 2.62 -6.45
N PHE A 303 30.38 3.27 -7.32
CA PHE A 303 29.90 3.67 -8.64
C PHE A 303 29.60 2.49 -9.56
N LYS A 304 30.40 1.41 -9.53
CA LYS A 304 30.12 0.22 -10.34
C LYS A 304 28.80 -0.44 -9.95
N LYS A 305 28.43 -0.42 -8.67
CA LYS A 305 27.13 -0.93 -8.18
C LYS A 305 25.96 -0.06 -8.64
N ILE A 306 26.10 1.27 -8.54
CA ILE A 306 25.08 2.22 -9.01
C ILE A 306 24.88 2.08 -10.51
N PHE A 307 25.97 1.97 -11.29
CA PHE A 307 25.91 1.79 -12.75
C PHE A 307 25.19 0.50 -13.15
N LEU A 308 25.48 -0.63 -12.49
CA LEU A 308 24.78 -1.90 -12.71
C LEU A 308 23.29 -1.80 -12.39
N PHE A 309 22.93 -1.09 -11.32
CA PHE A 309 21.54 -0.89 -10.92
C PHE A 309 20.76 -0.03 -11.93
N VAL A 310 21.36 1.08 -12.39
CA VAL A 310 20.75 1.95 -13.41
C VAL A 310 20.60 1.21 -14.74
N LYS A 311 21.60 0.41 -15.15
CA LYS A 311 21.51 -0.42 -16.35
C LYS A 311 20.39 -1.46 -16.29
N LEU A 312 20.12 -2.03 -15.10
CA LEU A 312 18.99 -2.95 -14.90
C LEU A 312 17.63 -2.25 -14.97
N LEU A 313 17.55 -0.99 -14.51
CA LEU A 313 16.33 -0.18 -14.61
C LEU A 313 16.04 0.26 -16.05
N ILE A 314 17.08 0.53 -16.84
CA ILE A 314 16.98 0.91 -18.27
C ILE A 314 17.01 -0.34 -19.16
N ASN A 315 16.54 -1.50 -18.68
CA ASN A 315 16.51 -2.72 -19.49
C ASN A 315 15.68 -2.46 -20.77
N GLU A 316 16.36 -2.26 -21.90
CA GLU A 316 15.74 -1.98 -23.19
C GLU A 316 14.80 -3.11 -23.60
N ASP A 317 15.05 -4.35 -23.15
CA ASP A 317 14.17 -5.50 -23.34
C ASP A 317 12.73 -5.28 -22.83
N PHE A 318 12.55 -4.48 -21.76
CA PHE A 318 11.21 -4.18 -21.25
C PHE A 318 10.49 -3.14 -22.12
N LEU A 319 11.24 -2.15 -22.63
CA LEU A 319 10.72 -1.14 -23.56
C LEU A 319 10.48 -1.71 -24.97
N GLN A 320 11.26 -2.71 -25.37
CA GLN A 320 11.12 -3.39 -26.66
C GLN A 320 9.90 -4.32 -26.66
N LYS A 321 9.56 -4.93 -25.52
CA LYS A 321 8.28 -5.64 -25.30
C LYS A 321 7.05 -4.71 -25.32
N LEU A 322 7.22 -3.42 -25.03
CA LEU A 322 6.15 -2.42 -25.11
C LEU A 322 5.99 -1.82 -26.52
N LYS A 323 6.95 -2.04 -27.42
CA LYS A 323 6.94 -1.55 -28.81
C LYS A 323 6.14 -2.41 -29.79
N GLU A 324 5.43 -3.44 -29.34
CA GLU A 324 4.45 -4.17 -30.17
C GLU A 324 2.98 -3.84 -29.83
N PRO A 325 2.53 -2.56 -29.85
CA PRO A 325 1.10 -2.27 -29.80
C PRO A 325 0.35 -2.80 -31.03
N GLU A 326 1.06 -3.09 -32.13
CA GLU A 326 0.51 -3.71 -33.34
C GLU A 326 0.10 -5.18 -33.13
N GLU A 327 0.87 -5.98 -32.38
CA GLU A 327 0.49 -7.36 -32.07
C GLU A 327 -0.73 -7.41 -31.14
N LEU A 328 -0.79 -6.51 -30.15
CA LEU A 328 -1.93 -6.42 -29.24
C LEU A 328 -3.21 -5.97 -29.95
N THR A 329 -3.10 -5.03 -30.90
CA THR A 329 -4.25 -4.61 -31.72
C THR A 329 -4.65 -5.70 -32.73
N ARG A 330 -3.68 -6.39 -33.37
CA ARG A 330 -3.95 -7.57 -34.22
C ARG A 330 -4.64 -8.69 -33.45
N MET A 331 -4.23 -8.97 -32.21
CA MET A 331 -4.89 -9.97 -31.34
C MET A 331 -6.32 -9.55 -30.98
N LYS A 332 -6.56 -8.28 -30.63
CA LYS A 332 -7.91 -7.79 -30.32
C LYS A 332 -8.84 -7.88 -31.54
N VAL A 333 -8.36 -7.52 -32.73
CA VAL A 333 -9.13 -7.64 -33.99
C VAL A 333 -9.45 -9.10 -34.31
N LYS A 334 -8.46 -10.01 -34.17
CA LYS A 334 -8.69 -11.46 -34.36
C LYS A 334 -9.71 -12.02 -33.39
N ASN A 335 -9.68 -11.61 -32.12
CA ASN A 335 -10.64 -12.09 -31.11
C ASN A 335 -12.05 -11.56 -31.34
N VAL A 336 -12.21 -10.31 -31.77
CA VAL A 336 -13.53 -9.76 -32.16
C VAL A 336 -14.08 -10.47 -33.40
N LYS A 337 -13.23 -10.78 -34.39
CA LYS A 337 -13.63 -11.53 -35.58
C LYS A 337 -14.10 -12.94 -35.23
N ARG A 338 -13.31 -13.70 -34.45
CA ARG A 338 -13.66 -15.04 -33.98
C ARG A 338 -14.96 -15.07 -33.18
N LYS A 339 -15.19 -14.05 -32.33
CA LYS A 339 -16.44 -13.95 -31.58
C LYS A 339 -17.64 -13.74 -32.49
N LYS A 340 -17.54 -12.86 -33.49
CA LYS A 340 -18.60 -12.66 -34.49
C LYS A 340 -18.89 -13.93 -35.30
N GLU A 341 -17.85 -14.67 -35.69
CA GLU A 341 -17.98 -15.95 -36.40
C GLU A 341 -18.69 -17.01 -35.51
N ALA A 342 -18.33 -17.11 -34.23
CA ALA A 342 -18.98 -18.01 -33.28
C ALA A 342 -20.46 -17.65 -33.02
N ASP A 343 -20.76 -16.34 -32.91
CA ASP A 343 -22.13 -15.85 -32.72
C ASP A 343 -22.98 -16.08 -33.98
N ALA A 344 -22.40 -15.97 -35.19
CA ALA A 344 -23.06 -16.28 -36.45
C ALA A 344 -23.37 -17.78 -36.61
N GLN A 345 -22.39 -18.64 -36.31
CA GLN A 345 -22.59 -20.10 -36.34
C GLN A 345 -23.71 -20.54 -35.39
N LYS A 346 -23.73 -19.97 -34.18
CA LYS A 346 -24.79 -20.24 -33.19
C LYS A 346 -26.17 -19.80 -33.67
N TRP A 347 -26.26 -18.81 -34.55
CA TRP A 347 -27.51 -18.34 -35.13
C TRP A 347 -28.00 -19.25 -36.25
N GLU A 348 -27.09 -19.84 -37.02
CA GLU A 348 -27.40 -20.87 -38.03
C GLU A 348 -27.85 -22.18 -37.39
N ASP A 349 -27.29 -22.58 -36.25
CA ASP A 349 -27.69 -23.83 -35.57
C ASP A 349 -29.09 -23.75 -34.91
N VAL A 350 -29.67 -22.55 -34.75
CA VAL A 350 -30.97 -22.32 -34.10
C VAL A 350 -32.12 -22.20 -35.11
N ASN A 351 -31.82 -21.94 -36.38
CA ASN A 351 -32.79 -21.80 -37.47
C ASN A 351 -32.77 -23.03 -38.38
#